data_AF-A0A845MH28-F1
#
_entry.id   AF-A0A845MH28-F1
#
_cell.length_a   1.000
_cell.length_b   1.000
_cell.length_c   1.000
_cell.angle_alpha   90.00
_cell.angle_beta   90.00
_cell.angle_gamma   90.00
#
_symmetry.space_group_name_H-M   'P 1'
#
loop_
_entity.id
_entity.type
_entity.pdbx_description
1 polymer ?
#
loop_
_entity_poly.entity_id
_entity_poly.type
_entity_poly.pdbx_seq_one_letter_code
_entity_poly.pdbx_strand_id
1 'polypeptide(L)' 'MYICLCNGFTDRDVKSAVASGAQRCANVYELLGAAPQCAKCTVHIREIIRETAQTGMGTAARR' A
#
# COMPACT_ATOMS: atom_id res chain seq x y z
N MET A 1 -10.68 -0.26 -7.79
CA MET A 1 -10.11 -1.46 -8.44
C MET A 1 -9.70 -2.46 -7.37
N TYR A 2 -9.86 -3.78 -7.60
CA TYR A 2 -9.26 -4.78 -6.71
C TYR A 2 -7.75 -4.84 -6.91
N ILE A 3 -7.00 -4.70 -5.81
CA ILE A 3 -5.56 -4.86 -5.77
C ILE A 3 -5.23 -6.31 -5.41
N CYS A 4 -5.92 -6.91 -4.43
CA CYS A 4 -5.71 -8.29 -4.00
C CYS A 4 -6.99 -9.12 -4.20
N LEU A 5 -6.94 -10.12 -5.07
CA LEU A 5 -8.07 -11.03 -5.28
C LEU A 5 -8.21 -12.08 -4.16
N CYS A 6 -7.10 -12.48 -3.53
CA CYS A 6 -7.13 -13.46 -2.42
C CYS A 6 -7.86 -12.94 -1.19
N ASN A 7 -7.59 -11.67 -0.82
CA ASN A 7 -8.12 -11.05 0.40
C ASN A 7 -9.22 -10.01 0.10
N GLY A 8 -9.60 -9.82 -1.17
CA GLY A 8 -10.61 -8.83 -1.56
C GLY A 8 -10.21 -7.38 -1.33
N PHE A 9 -8.91 -7.06 -1.26
CA PHE A 9 -8.47 -5.67 -1.03
C PHE A 9 -8.65 -4.82 -2.28
N THR A 10 -9.26 -3.66 -2.12
CA THR A 10 -9.42 -2.64 -3.14
C THR A 10 -8.31 -1.60 -3.06
N ASP A 11 -8.20 -0.75 -4.09
CA ASP A 11 -7.29 0.38 -4.11
C ASP A 11 -7.58 1.36 -2.96
N ARG A 12 -8.85 1.53 -2.59
CA ARG A 12 -9.26 2.35 -1.45
C ARG A 12 -8.73 1.77 -0.13
N ASP A 13 -8.85 0.46 0.06
CA ASP A 13 -8.38 -0.21 1.29
C ASP A 13 -6.86 -0.06 1.43
N VAL A 14 -6.12 -0.31 0.34
CA VAL A 14 -4.66 -0.18 0.34
C VAL A 14 -4.25 1.28 0.58
N LYS A 15 -4.86 2.25 -0.10
CA LYS A 15 -4.59 3.67 0.13
C LYS A 15 -4.89 4.10 1.56
N SER A 16 -5.97 3.58 2.15
CA SER A 16 -6.34 3.85 3.55
C SER A 16 -5.31 3.28 4.53
N ALA A 17 -4.83 2.06 4.30
CA ALA A 17 -3.75 1.47 5.09
C ALA A 17 -2.44 2.27 4.99
N VAL A 18 -2.09 2.76 3.79
CA VAL A 18 -0.93 3.63 3.58
C VAL A 18 -1.10 4.98 4.29
N ALA A 19 -2.28 5.60 4.20
CA ALA A 19 -2.60 6.82 4.94
C ALA A 19 -2.54 6.63 6.47
N SER A 20 -2.79 5.41 6.94
CA SER A 20 -2.68 5.00 8.35
C SER A 20 -1.25 4.61 8.76
N GLY A 21 -0.26 4.78 7.88
CA GLY A 21 1.17 4.60 8.18
C GLY A 21 1.82 3.34 7.59
N ALA A 22 1.15 2.57 6.74
CA ALA A 22 1.80 1.44 6.09
C ALA A 22 2.91 1.90 5.12
N GLN A 23 4.16 1.55 5.43
CA GLN A 23 5.33 1.83 4.58
C GLN A 23 5.85 0.60 3.83
N ARG A 24 5.33 -0.59 4.14
CA ARG A 24 5.70 -1.87 3.52
C ARG A 24 4.45 -2.69 3.25
N CYS A 25 4.51 -3.63 2.30
CA CYS A 25 3.37 -4.49 1.98
C CYS A 25 2.89 -5.27 3.21
N ALA A 26 3.80 -5.77 4.04
CA ALA A 26 3.46 -6.49 5.28
C ALA A 26 2.54 -5.66 6.19
N ASN A 27 2.87 -4.38 6.39
CA ASN A 27 2.06 -3.45 7.19
C ASN A 27 0.66 -3.26 6.59
N VAL A 28 0.50 -3.28 5.26
CA VAL A 28 -0.81 -3.20 4.62
C VAL A 28 -1.66 -4.42 4.99
N TYR A 29 -1.10 -5.63 4.92
CA TYR A 29 -1.81 -6.84 5.31
C TYR A 29 -2.17 -6.82 6.80
N GLU A 30 -1.23 -6.42 7.66
CA GLU A 30 -1.43 -6.29 9.11
C GLU A 30 -2.55 -5.31 9.46
N LEU A 31 -2.52 -4.09 8.89
CA LEU A 31 -3.54 -3.07 9.14
C LEU A 31 -4.92 -3.46 8.60
N LEU A 32 -4.98 -4.23 7.52
CA LEU A 32 -6.22 -4.75 6.96
C LEU A 32 -6.63 -6.10 7.58
N GLY A 33 -5.94 -6.56 8.63
CA GLY A 33 -6.30 -7.75 9.39
C GLY A 33 -6.18 -9.06 8.61
N ALA A 34 -5.24 -9.17 7.67
CA ALA A 34 -5.05 -10.38 6.87
C ALA A 34 -3.57 -10.79 6.76
N ALA A 35 -3.35 -11.98 6.23
CA ALA A 35 -2.03 -12.46 5.79
C ALA A 35 -1.97 -12.54 4.25
N PRO A 36 -0.77 -12.43 3.65
CA PRO A 36 -0.61 -12.67 2.21
C PRO A 36 -0.86 -14.14 1.87
N GLN A 37 -1.70 -14.41 0.86
CA GLN A 37 -1.90 -15.77 0.33
C GLN A 37 -0.93 -16.08 -0.83
N CYS A 38 -1.06 -15.38 -1.97
CA CYS A 38 -0.18 -15.60 -3.13
C CYS A 38 0.85 -14.48 -3.36
N ALA A 39 0.73 -13.36 -2.64
CA ALA A 39 1.58 -12.17 -2.71
C ALA A 39 1.74 -11.49 -4.10
N LYS A 40 0.97 -11.89 -5.12
CA LYS A 40 1.06 -11.32 -6.49
C LYS A 40 0.73 -9.82 -6.53
N CYS A 41 -0.18 -9.36 -5.67
CA CYS A 41 -0.55 -7.95 -5.58
C CYS A 41 0.51 -7.04 -4.95
N THR A 42 1.60 -7.60 -4.42
CA THR A 42 2.62 -6.80 -3.72
C THR A 42 3.33 -5.79 -4.61
N VAL A 43 3.41 -6.02 -5.93
CA VAL A 43 3.96 -5.04 -6.88
C VAL A 43 3.10 -3.77 -6.88
N HIS A 44 1.78 -3.92 -7.05
CA HIS A 44 0.84 -2.80 -7.02
C HIS A 44 0.74 -2.11 -5.66
N ILE A 45 0.80 -2.87 -4.56
CA ILE A 45 0.84 -2.28 -3.21
C ILE A 45 2.10 -1.40 -3.06
N ARG A 46 3.27 -1.84 -3.56
CA ARG A 46 4.50 -1.04 -3.53
C ARG A 46 4.39 0.23 -4.36
N GLU A 47 3.75 0.17 -5.53
CA GLU A 47 3.48 1.35 -6.37
C GLU A 47 2.67 2.39 -5.60
N ILE A 48 1.55 1.98 -4.99
CA ILE A 48 0.70 2.88 -4.18
C ILE A 48 1.48 3.51 -3.01
N ILE A 49 2.30 2.72 -2.30
CA ILE A 49 3.16 3.23 -1.22
C ILE A 49 4.14 4.30 -1.77
N ARG A 50 4.79 4.02 -2.90
CA ARG A 50 5.76 4.95 -3.52
C ARG A 50 5.11 6.22 -4.03
N GLU A 51 3.94 6.12 -4.64
CA GLU A 51 3.16 7.26 -5.12
C GLU A 51 2.80 8.18 -3.95
N THR A 52 2.29 7.60 -2.85
CA THR A 52 1.91 8.37 -1.66
C THR A 52 3.12 9.06 -1.01
N ALA A 53 4.29 8.42 -0.99
CA ALA A 53 5.52 9.02 -0.50
C ALA A 53 6.03 10.18 -1.38
N GLN A 54 5.70 10.19 -2.67
CA GLN A 54 6.06 11.26 -3.60
C GLN A 54 5.07 12.44 -3.55
N THR A 55 3.78 12.17 -3.33
CA THR A 55 2.74 13.21 -3.18
C THR A 55 2.94 14.07 -1.92
N GLY A 56 3.67 13.58 -0.91
CA GLY A 56 4.08 14.36 0.27
C GLY A 56 5.29 15.28 0.09
N MET A 57 5.92 15.34 -1.10
CA MET A 57 7.07 16.20 -1.38
C MET A 57 6.71 17.32 -2.36
N GLY A 58 5.97 18.31 -1.87
CA GLY A 58 6.29 19.69 -2.19
C GLY A 58 7.30 20.19 -1.14
N THR A 59 8.51 20.57 -1.55
CA THR A 59 9.49 21.40 -0.80
C THR A 59 10.61 20.81 0.08
N ALA A 60 11.10 19.58 -0.13
CA ALA A 60 12.40 19.24 0.49
C ALA A 60 13.34 18.44 -0.42
N ALA A 61 14.37 19.15 -0.87
CA ALA A 61 15.56 18.69 -1.56
C ALA A 61 16.01 17.29 -1.10
N ARG A 62 16.11 16.37 -2.06
CA ARG A 62 16.95 15.17 -1.90
C ARG A 62 18.36 15.57 -2.35
N ARG A 63 19.27 15.63 -1.37
CA ARG A 63 20.71 15.64 -1.60
C ARG A 63 21.15 14.30 -2.16
#